data_AF-A0A1J6IP54-F1
#
_entry.id   AF-A0A1J6IP54-F1
#
_cell.length_a   1.000
_cell.length_b   1.000
_cell.length_c   1.000
_cell.angle_alpha   90.00
_cell.angle_beta   90.00
_cell.angle_gamma   90.00
#
_symmetry.space_group_name_H-M   'P 1'
#
loop_
_entity.id
_entity.type
_entity.pdbx_description
1 polymer ?
#
loop_
_entity_poly.entity_id
_entity_poly.type
_entity_poly.pdbx_seq_one_letter_code
_entity_poly.pdbx_strand_id
1 'polypeptide(L)'
;ENRIYFNAGGKSFDITENKDRAEVWYEWVERKSNFMRKMTLSWKVMLWLCKLLHIASDGKGNEFRRWRTRDHVFSFYCAKKFNDHGRFISVVAVQGVRRAVIILPEVSFNARWKVLALKIERFINREPPATQRQPTVVPVANLSYRGAFRSDKWEAKGASTSLSENRSTVQRIVMNGPVIGDEDVLSRCLIGSFAISKELPTLSDIRRWSSNKWNAIPGVQMYELHGPKFLFEFPSRKLAEHTKLGEWSWR
;
A
#
# COMPACT_ATOMS: atom_id res chain seq x y z
N GLU A 1 -15.19 -2.56 -5.26
CA GLU A 1 -13.79 -2.38 -4.81
C GLU A 1 -13.00 -1.62 -5.86
N ASN A 2 -12.18 -0.62 -5.49
CA ASN A 2 -11.42 0.19 -6.45
C ASN A 2 -10.07 -0.42 -6.84
N ARG A 3 -9.81 -1.69 -6.52
CA ARG A 3 -8.54 -2.37 -6.76
C ARG A 3 -8.77 -3.78 -7.26
N ILE A 4 -7.89 -4.28 -8.11
CA ILE A 4 -7.80 -5.70 -8.47
C ILE A 4 -6.41 -6.24 -8.17
N TYR A 5 -6.34 -7.51 -7.83
CA TYR A 5 -5.12 -8.25 -7.56
C TYR A 5 -5.03 -9.50 -8.44
N PHE A 6 -3.82 -9.85 -8.87
CA PHE A 6 -3.56 -11.11 -9.55
C PHE A 6 -2.09 -11.52 -9.41
N ASN A 7 -1.82 -12.81 -9.61
CA ASN A 7 -0.48 -13.37 -9.61
C ASN A 7 -0.10 -13.84 -11.01
N ALA A 8 1.17 -13.67 -11.37
CA ALA A 8 1.73 -14.22 -12.60
C ALA A 8 3.23 -14.47 -12.43
N GLY A 9 3.71 -15.67 -12.80
CA GLY A 9 5.13 -16.04 -12.82
C GLY A 9 5.89 -15.74 -11.52
N GLY A 10 5.31 -16.10 -10.38
CA GLY A 10 5.91 -15.90 -9.06
C GLY A 10 5.97 -14.44 -8.58
N LYS A 11 5.20 -13.56 -9.23
CA LYS A 11 5.04 -12.14 -8.85
C LYS A 11 3.59 -11.86 -8.53
N SER A 12 3.36 -10.85 -7.71
CA SER A 12 2.04 -10.29 -7.45
C SER A 12 1.88 -8.94 -8.10
N PHE A 13 0.66 -8.67 -8.55
CA PHE A 13 0.30 -7.44 -9.21
C PHE A 13 -0.99 -6.89 -8.60
N ASP A 14 -1.06 -5.58 -8.53
CA ASP A 14 -2.25 -4.86 -8.16
C ASP A 14 -2.44 -3.66 -9.07
N ILE A 15 -3.70 -3.42 -9.41
CA ILE A 15 -4.13 -2.25 -10.16
C ILE A 15 -5.17 -1.54 -9.31
N THR A 16 -4.87 -0.32 -8.91
CA THR A 16 -5.77 0.54 -8.13
C THR A 16 -6.30 1.65 -9.04
N GLU A 17 -7.62 1.79 -9.11
CA GLU A 17 -8.28 2.89 -9.79
C GLU A 17 -8.42 4.08 -8.82
N ASN A 18 -7.96 5.23 -9.29
CA ASN A 18 -8.15 6.51 -8.63
C ASN A 18 -9.01 7.39 -9.54
N LYS A 19 -9.99 8.05 -8.95
CA LYS A 19 -10.87 8.99 -9.64
C LYS A 19 -10.75 10.35 -8.97
N ASP A 20 -10.46 11.37 -9.75
CA ASP A 20 -10.72 12.76 -9.40
C ASP A 20 -11.88 13.26 -10.28
N ARG A 21 -12.48 14.39 -9.91
CA ARG A 21 -13.71 14.95 -10.51
C ARG A 21 -13.70 14.99 -12.05
N ALA A 22 -12.54 15.09 -12.69
CA ALA A 22 -12.38 15.15 -14.14
C ALA A 22 -11.51 14.02 -14.75
N GLU A 23 -10.86 13.18 -13.95
CA GLU A 23 -9.86 12.24 -14.48
C GLU A 23 -9.86 10.90 -13.74
N VAL A 24 -9.70 9.83 -14.51
CA VAL A 24 -9.51 8.47 -13.99
C VAL A 24 -8.11 7.99 -14.39
N TRP A 25 -7.34 7.58 -13.39
CA TRP A 25 -6.04 6.97 -13.60
C TRP A 25 -5.87 5.72 -12.75
N TYR A 26 -4.93 4.90 -13.18
CA TYR A 26 -4.62 3.62 -12.60
C TYR A 26 -3.20 3.60 -12.10
N GLU A 27 -3.04 3.09 -10.89
CA GLU A 27 -1.76 2.74 -10.32
C GLU A 27 -1.55 1.24 -10.50
N TRP A 28 -0.60 0.85 -11.34
CA TRP A 28 -0.20 -0.53 -11.53
C TRP A 28 1.09 -0.80 -10.77
N VAL A 29 1.03 -1.72 -9.81
CA VAL A 29 2.18 -2.14 -9.01
C VAL A 29 2.53 -3.60 -9.29
N GLU A 30 3.81 -3.88 -9.47
CA GLU A 30 4.44 -5.20 -9.57
C GLU A 30 5.27 -5.42 -8.30
N ARG A 31 5.09 -6.56 -7.64
CA ARG A 31 5.88 -6.96 -6.47
C ARG A 31 6.51 -8.34 -6.67
N LYS A 32 7.74 -8.46 -6.19
CA LYS A 32 8.46 -9.71 -5.93
C LYS A 32 9.14 -9.58 -4.55
N SER A 33 9.59 -10.69 -3.99
CA SER A 33 10.22 -10.75 -2.66
C SER A 33 11.27 -9.66 -2.39
N ASN A 34 12.01 -9.25 -3.42
CA ASN A 34 13.12 -8.30 -3.32
C ASN A 34 12.88 -6.95 -4.01
N PHE A 35 11.73 -6.72 -4.65
CA PHE A 35 11.47 -5.43 -5.31
C PHE A 35 9.99 -5.10 -5.46
N MET A 36 9.71 -3.80 -5.55
CA MET A 36 8.42 -3.24 -5.94
C MET A 36 8.61 -2.23 -7.06
N ARG A 37 7.79 -2.30 -8.10
CA ARG A 37 7.74 -1.33 -9.20
C ARG A 37 6.33 -0.79 -9.34
N LYS A 38 6.22 0.51 -9.62
CA LYS A 38 4.95 1.23 -9.74
C LYS A 38 4.92 1.97 -11.07
N MET A 39 3.75 2.01 -11.69
CA MET A 39 3.49 2.75 -12.92
C MET A 39 2.11 3.40 -12.84
N THR A 40 2.03 4.68 -13.20
CA THR A 40 0.77 5.39 -13.33
C THR A 40 0.33 5.42 -14.78
N LEU A 41 -0.95 5.15 -15.02
CA LEU A 41 -1.53 5.00 -16.36
C LEU A 41 -2.84 5.77 -16.41
N SER A 42 -3.06 6.57 -17.44
CA SER A 42 -4.40 7.12 -17.68
C SER A 42 -5.37 6.02 -18.10
N TRP A 43 -6.66 6.33 -18.02
CA TRP A 43 -7.72 5.48 -18.58
C TRP A 43 -7.45 5.03 -20.02
N LYS A 44 -7.05 5.97 -20.88
CA LYS A 44 -6.78 5.71 -22.30
C LYS A 44 -5.63 4.72 -22.48
N VAL A 45 -4.54 4.89 -21.72
CA VAL A 45 -3.38 3.99 -21.79
C VAL A 45 -3.70 2.61 -21.23
N MET A 46 -4.50 2.53 -20.15
CA MET A 46 -4.92 1.24 -19.61
C MET A 46 -5.78 0.45 -20.60
N LEU A 47 -6.76 1.10 -21.26
CA LEU A 47 -7.55 0.48 -22.33
C LEU A 47 -6.68 0.01 -23.49
N TRP A 48 -5.71 0.83 -23.91
CA TRP A 48 -4.74 0.44 -24.93
C TRP A 48 -3.95 -0.79 -24.51
N LEU A 49 -3.46 -0.87 -23.27
CA LEU A 49 -2.77 -2.05 -22.76
C LEU A 49 -3.68 -3.29 -22.76
N CYS A 50 -4.94 -3.19 -22.34
CA CYS A 50 -5.90 -4.30 -22.41
C CYS A 50 -6.02 -4.84 -23.84
N LYS A 51 -6.20 -3.95 -24.83
CA LYS A 51 -6.25 -4.33 -26.25
C LYS A 51 -4.98 -5.04 -26.70
N LEU A 52 -3.81 -4.57 -26.26
CA LEU A 52 -2.54 -5.22 -26.59
C LEU A 52 -2.39 -6.60 -25.94
N LEU A 53 -2.89 -6.81 -24.71
CA LEU A 53 -2.88 -8.12 -24.07
C LEU A 53 -3.76 -9.12 -24.83
N HIS A 54 -4.89 -8.69 -25.39
CA HIS A 54 -5.69 -9.51 -26.30
C HIS A 54 -4.91 -9.89 -27.56
N ILE A 55 -4.33 -8.91 -28.26
CA ILE A 55 -3.55 -9.15 -29.48
C ILE A 55 -2.35 -10.07 -29.19
N ALA A 56 -1.63 -9.84 -28.09
CA ALA A 56 -0.47 -10.62 -27.71
C ALA A 56 -0.82 -12.08 -27.38
N SER A 57 -2.02 -12.30 -26.85
CA SER A 57 -2.58 -13.62 -26.53
C SER A 57 -2.89 -14.46 -27.78
N ASP A 58 -3.32 -13.84 -28.88
CA ASP A 58 -3.70 -14.58 -30.08
C ASP A 58 -2.48 -15.01 -30.93
N GLY A 59 -1.36 -14.29 -30.80
CA GLY A 59 -0.11 -14.65 -31.47
C GLY A 59 0.47 -15.96 -30.96
N LYS A 60 0.58 -16.96 -31.84
CA LYS A 60 1.21 -18.26 -31.57
C LYS A 60 2.74 -18.12 -31.54
N GLY A 61 3.42 -19.06 -30.87
CA GLY A 61 4.88 -19.16 -30.86
C GLY A 61 5.62 -18.05 -30.09
N ASN A 62 6.93 -17.98 -30.35
CA ASN A 62 7.91 -17.06 -29.76
C ASN A 62 8.12 -15.85 -30.67
N GLU A 63 7.07 -15.04 -30.82
CA GLU A 63 7.15 -13.81 -31.61
C GLU A 63 7.54 -12.62 -30.75
N PHE A 64 8.49 -11.82 -31.26
CA PHE A 64 8.77 -10.49 -30.75
C PHE A 64 7.83 -9.47 -31.42
N ARG A 65 7.13 -8.68 -30.61
CA ARG A 65 6.29 -7.57 -31.11
C ARG A 65 6.42 -6.36 -30.21
N ARG A 66 6.32 -5.16 -30.78
CA ARG A 66 6.44 -3.89 -30.05
C ARG A 66 5.34 -2.92 -30.50
N TRP A 67 4.80 -2.21 -29.52
CA TRP A 67 3.80 -1.16 -29.69
C TRP A 67 4.24 0.07 -28.90
N ARG A 68 3.76 1.23 -29.34
CA ARG A 68 4.03 2.52 -28.71
C ARG A 68 2.74 3.34 -28.69
N THR A 69 2.54 4.09 -27.61
CA THR A 69 1.59 5.20 -27.57
C THR A 69 2.21 6.37 -26.80
N ARG A 70 1.62 7.55 -26.95
CA ARG A 70 1.99 8.74 -26.19
C ARG A 70 0.75 9.27 -25.49
N ASP A 71 0.91 9.68 -24.25
CA ASP A 71 -0.15 10.27 -23.47
C ASP A 71 0.41 11.42 -22.64
N HIS A 72 -0.05 12.64 -22.94
CA HIS A 72 0.51 13.88 -22.42
C HIS A 72 2.06 13.91 -22.50
N VAL A 73 2.71 13.94 -21.34
CA VAL A 73 4.17 14.01 -21.17
C VAL A 73 4.86 12.63 -21.17
N PHE A 74 4.09 11.54 -21.14
CA PHE A 74 4.61 10.18 -21.08
C PHE A 74 4.60 9.50 -22.45
N SER A 75 5.69 8.80 -22.77
CA SER A 75 5.72 7.82 -23.86
C SER A 75 5.64 6.42 -23.27
N PHE A 76 4.67 5.64 -23.73
CA PHE A 76 4.46 4.26 -23.32
C PHE A 76 4.89 3.32 -24.42
N TYR A 77 5.63 2.29 -24.04
CA TYR A 77 6.06 1.20 -24.91
C TYR A 77 5.58 -0.11 -24.32
N CYS A 78 4.99 -0.94 -25.15
CA CYS A 78 4.62 -2.30 -24.79
C CYS A 78 5.34 -3.25 -25.75
N ALA A 79 5.90 -4.34 -25.25
CA ALA A 79 6.52 -5.34 -26.10
C ALA A 79 6.24 -6.75 -25.60
N LYS A 80 5.91 -7.65 -26.52
CA LYS A 80 5.89 -9.10 -26.32
C LYS A 80 7.28 -9.64 -26.60
N LYS A 81 7.84 -10.35 -25.63
CA LYS A 81 9.18 -10.92 -25.67
C LYS A 81 9.17 -12.35 -25.12
N PHE A 82 10.28 -13.04 -25.28
CA PHE A 82 10.52 -14.36 -24.70
C PHE A 82 11.99 -14.51 -24.33
N ASN A 83 12.26 -15.37 -23.35
CA ASN A 83 13.60 -15.81 -22.96
C ASN A 83 13.52 -17.27 -22.48
N ASP A 84 14.60 -17.79 -21.90
CA ASP A 84 14.66 -19.17 -21.39
C ASP A 84 13.64 -19.47 -20.28
N HIS A 85 13.09 -18.43 -19.64
CA HIS A 85 12.07 -18.53 -18.59
C HIS A 85 10.64 -18.43 -19.15
N GLY A 86 10.48 -18.30 -20.47
CA GLY A 86 9.20 -18.22 -21.15
C GLY A 86 8.86 -16.83 -21.71
N ARG A 87 7.59 -16.67 -22.09
CA ARG A 87 7.09 -15.45 -22.72
C ARG A 87 6.66 -14.42 -21.69
N PHE A 88 6.87 -13.15 -22.00
CA PHE A 88 6.48 -12.04 -21.14
C PHE A 88 6.13 -10.79 -21.93
N ILE A 89 5.30 -9.94 -21.33
CA ILE A 89 4.99 -8.60 -21.79
C ILE A 89 5.79 -7.61 -20.94
N SER A 90 6.54 -6.73 -21.59
CA SER A 90 7.20 -5.60 -20.93
C SER A 90 6.47 -4.31 -21.26
N VAL A 91 6.02 -3.60 -20.23
CA VAL A 91 5.45 -2.26 -20.35
C VAL A 91 6.47 -1.26 -19.79
N VAL A 92 6.77 -0.21 -20.54
CA VAL A 92 7.75 0.82 -20.16
C VAL A 92 7.10 2.19 -20.35
N ALA A 93 7.09 2.98 -19.29
CA ALA A 93 6.68 4.39 -19.33
C ALA A 93 7.93 5.26 -19.21
N VAL A 94 8.03 6.28 -20.06
CA VAL A 94 9.17 7.23 -20.10
C VAL A 94 8.65 8.66 -20.04
N GLN A 95 9.20 9.46 -19.13
CA GLN A 95 8.97 10.90 -19.03
C GLN A 95 10.32 11.59 -18.82
N GLY A 96 10.89 12.12 -19.91
CA GLY A 96 12.27 12.62 -19.89
C GLY A 96 13.24 11.53 -19.43
N VAL A 97 13.96 11.79 -18.32
CA VAL A 97 14.89 10.84 -17.68
C VAL A 97 14.21 9.79 -16.79
N ARG A 98 12.95 10.01 -16.39
CA ARG A 98 12.24 9.07 -15.53
C ARG A 98 11.70 7.89 -16.34
N ARG A 99 11.88 6.69 -15.81
CA ARG A 99 11.42 5.44 -16.44
C ARG A 99 10.75 4.54 -15.41
N ALA A 100 9.57 4.04 -15.73
CA ALA A 100 8.90 2.96 -15.00
C ALA A 100 8.78 1.72 -15.89
N VAL A 101 8.88 0.53 -15.30
CA VAL A 101 8.84 -0.74 -16.03
C VAL A 101 7.97 -1.74 -15.27
N ILE A 102 7.06 -2.38 -15.98
CA ILE A 102 6.30 -3.54 -15.50
C ILE A 102 6.61 -4.73 -16.40
N ILE A 103 6.95 -5.88 -15.81
CA ILE A 103 7.20 -7.14 -16.53
C ILE A 103 6.17 -8.17 -16.13
N LEU A 104 5.27 -8.44 -17.07
CA LEU A 104 4.16 -9.38 -16.92
C LEU A 104 4.51 -10.72 -17.59
N PRO A 105 4.92 -11.74 -16.83
CA PRO A 105 5.13 -13.08 -17.38
C PRO A 105 3.80 -13.72 -17.80
N GLU A 106 3.87 -14.72 -18.66
CA GLU A 106 2.73 -15.61 -18.88
C GLU A 106 2.49 -16.48 -17.63
N VAL A 107 1.24 -16.64 -17.20
CA VAL A 107 0.88 -17.30 -15.92
C VAL A 107 1.20 -18.80 -15.94
N SER A 108 1.00 -19.45 -17.09
CA SER A 108 1.39 -20.83 -17.39
C SER A 108 1.56 -21.01 -18.90
N PHE A 109 2.18 -22.11 -19.33
CA PHE A 109 2.33 -22.42 -20.76
C PHE A 109 0.94 -22.48 -21.43
N ASN A 110 0.65 -21.53 -22.33
CA ASN A 110 -0.65 -21.32 -23.00
C ASN A 110 -1.79 -20.72 -22.17
N ALA A 111 -1.57 -20.24 -20.94
CA ALA A 111 -2.60 -19.43 -20.24
C ALA A 111 -2.88 -18.10 -20.96
N ARG A 112 -1.93 -17.64 -21.79
CA ARG A 112 -1.98 -16.39 -22.56
C ARG A 112 -2.30 -15.19 -21.65
N TRP A 113 -2.51 -14.02 -22.25
CA TRP A 113 -2.88 -12.80 -21.51
C TRP A 113 -4.37 -12.46 -21.60
N LYS A 114 -5.17 -13.26 -22.31
CA LYS A 114 -6.61 -13.00 -22.53
C LYS A 114 -7.41 -13.00 -21.22
N VAL A 115 -7.17 -13.95 -20.33
CA VAL A 115 -7.86 -14.02 -19.03
C VAL A 115 -7.59 -12.77 -18.20
N LEU A 116 -6.32 -12.31 -18.22
CA LEU A 116 -5.94 -11.08 -17.53
C LEU A 116 -6.56 -9.85 -18.20
N ALA A 117 -6.52 -9.77 -19.53
CA ALA A 117 -7.10 -8.65 -20.28
C ALA A 117 -8.59 -8.49 -19.95
N LEU A 118 -9.35 -9.59 -19.96
CA LEU A 118 -10.77 -9.61 -19.57
C LEU A 118 -10.98 -9.18 -18.11
N LYS A 119 -10.08 -9.58 -17.19
CA LYS A 119 -10.16 -9.17 -15.78
C LYS A 119 -9.98 -7.66 -15.63
N ILE A 120 -9.01 -7.08 -16.34
CA ILE A 120 -8.76 -5.64 -16.31
C ILE A 120 -9.89 -4.89 -17.02
N GLU A 121 -10.39 -5.40 -18.15
CA GLU A 121 -11.51 -4.79 -18.88
C GLU A 121 -12.80 -4.76 -18.05
N ARG A 122 -13.14 -5.85 -17.35
CA ARG A 122 -14.28 -5.86 -16.40
C ARG A 122 -14.09 -4.88 -15.25
N PHE A 123 -12.85 -4.67 -14.83
CA PHE A 123 -12.53 -3.70 -13.77
C PHE A 123 -12.68 -2.26 -14.24
N ILE A 124 -12.27 -1.96 -15.48
CA ILE A 124 -12.44 -0.67 -16.15
C ILE A 124 -13.94 -0.38 -16.38
N ASN A 125 -14.67 -1.32 -16.98
CA ASN A 125 -16.07 -1.17 -17.38
C ASN A 125 -17.09 -1.49 -16.28
N ARG A 126 -16.65 -1.55 -15.01
CA ARG A 126 -17.57 -1.77 -13.91
C ARG A 126 -18.63 -0.67 -13.90
N GLU A 127 -19.89 -1.06 -13.93
CA GLU A 127 -20.95 -0.12 -13.59
C GLU A 127 -20.72 0.31 -12.14
N PRO A 128 -20.84 1.62 -11.82
CA PRO A 128 -20.90 2.03 -10.44
C PRO A 128 -22.04 1.23 -9.79
N PRO A 129 -21.85 0.63 -8.60
CA PRO A 129 -22.95 -0.03 -7.92
C PRO A 129 -24.11 0.97 -7.88
N ALA A 130 -25.25 0.56 -8.41
CA ALA A 130 -26.47 1.36 -8.37
C ALA A 130 -26.58 1.92 -6.96
N THR A 131 -26.63 3.25 -6.85
CA THR A 131 -26.82 3.92 -5.58
C THR A 131 -28.09 3.35 -4.97
N GLN A 132 -27.97 2.40 -4.04
CA GLN A 132 -29.01 2.18 -3.07
C GLN A 132 -29.12 3.51 -2.35
N ARG A 133 -30.12 4.30 -2.74
CA ARG A 133 -30.62 5.39 -1.92
C ARG A 133 -30.90 4.74 -0.57
N GLN A 134 -30.05 5.01 0.41
CA GLN A 134 -30.39 4.69 1.79
C GLN A 134 -31.76 5.33 2.03
N PRO A 135 -32.76 4.59 2.56
CA PRO A 135 -33.96 5.23 3.05
C PRO A 135 -33.50 6.26 4.08
N THR A 136 -33.96 7.50 3.93
CA THR A 136 -33.81 8.54 4.95
C THR A 136 -34.39 8.00 6.26
N VAL A 137 -33.54 7.50 7.14
CA VAL A 137 -33.96 7.14 8.49
C VAL A 137 -34.07 8.44 9.26
N VAL A 138 -35.31 8.81 9.54
CA VAL A 138 -35.67 9.88 10.46
C VAL A 138 -34.98 9.61 11.81
N PRO A 139 -34.31 10.59 12.44
CA PRO A 139 -33.63 10.35 13.70
C PRO A 139 -34.67 10.15 14.80
N VAL A 140 -34.82 8.93 15.29
CA VAL A 140 -35.52 8.67 16.55
C VAL A 140 -34.50 8.84 17.67
N ALA A 141 -34.75 9.84 18.51
CA ALA A 141 -33.97 10.16 19.69
C ALA A 141 -33.98 9.01 20.72
N ASN A 142 -32.90 8.95 21.50
CA ASN A 142 -32.74 8.24 22.78
C ASN A 142 -32.46 6.73 22.74
N LEU A 143 -31.20 6.37 22.50
CA LEU A 143 -30.57 5.22 23.17
C LEU A 143 -29.35 5.70 23.95
N SER A 144 -29.48 5.70 25.27
CA SER A 144 -28.45 6.09 26.22
C SER A 144 -27.29 5.09 26.22
N TYR A 145 -26.07 5.64 26.19
CA TYR A 145 -24.77 4.97 26.31
C TYR A 145 -24.68 3.95 27.47
N ARG A 146 -25.57 4.04 28.46
CA ARG A 146 -25.64 3.16 29.62
C ARG A 146 -26.13 1.73 29.30
N GLY A 147 -26.81 1.51 28.17
CA GLY A 147 -27.31 0.19 27.76
C GLY A 147 -26.28 -0.71 27.09
N ALA A 148 -25.29 -0.14 26.40
CA ALA A 148 -24.28 -0.89 25.65
C ALA A 148 -23.13 -1.43 26.53
N PHE A 149 -23.05 -1.01 27.80
CA PHE A 149 -21.93 -1.30 28.70
C PHE A 149 -22.13 -2.53 29.61
N ARG A 150 -23.23 -3.29 29.45
CA ARG A 150 -23.54 -4.47 30.30
C ARG A 150 -23.25 -5.83 29.66
N SER A 151 -22.83 -5.87 28.40
CA SER A 151 -22.47 -7.10 27.70
C SER A 151 -21.13 -6.92 27.02
N ASP A 152 -20.06 -7.18 27.76
CA ASP A 152 -19.08 -8.17 27.33
C ASP A 152 -18.05 -8.40 28.45
N LYS A 153 -18.16 -9.58 29.06
CA LYS A 153 -17.22 -10.13 30.02
C LYS A 153 -16.05 -10.74 29.25
N TRP A 154 -14.85 -10.19 29.45
CA TRP A 154 -13.60 -10.96 29.37
C TRP A 154 -12.72 -10.55 30.54
N GLU A 155 -12.74 -11.36 31.60
CA GLU A 155 -11.75 -11.33 32.67
C GLU A 155 -10.59 -12.28 32.32
N ALA A 156 -9.36 -11.81 32.52
CA ALA A 156 -8.28 -12.64 33.07
C ALA A 156 -7.22 -11.74 33.74
N LYS A 157 -7.04 -11.99 35.04
CA LYS A 157 -6.09 -11.33 35.96
C LYS A 157 -4.64 -11.77 35.69
N GLY A 158 -3.69 -10.89 36.05
CA GLY A 158 -2.26 -11.22 36.20
C GLY A 158 -1.40 -10.04 36.67
N ALA A 159 -1.40 -9.80 37.99
CA ALA A 159 -0.41 -9.15 38.88
C ALA A 159 0.96 -8.69 38.30
N SER A 160 1.29 -7.38 38.37
CA SER A 160 2.29 -6.68 39.25
C SER A 160 3.79 -7.05 38.99
N THR A 161 4.80 -6.17 38.94
CA THR A 161 5.24 -5.10 39.87
C THR A 161 6.43 -4.29 39.27
N SER A 162 6.58 -3.04 39.73
CA SER A 162 7.81 -2.22 39.98
C SER A 162 8.80 -1.81 38.88
N LEU A 163 8.79 -0.50 38.58
CA LEU A 163 9.85 0.51 38.80
C LEU A 163 11.33 0.08 38.71
N SER A 164 12.07 0.74 37.80
CA SER A 164 13.40 1.30 38.10
C SER A 164 13.80 2.30 37.02
N GLU A 165 14.26 3.47 37.47
CA GLU A 165 14.94 4.51 36.71
C GLU A 165 16.33 4.04 36.26
N ASN A 166 16.82 4.50 35.11
CA ASN A 166 18.04 5.32 35.05
C ASN A 166 18.34 5.87 33.66
N ARG A 167 18.87 7.09 33.68
CA ARG A 167 19.21 7.99 32.57
C ARG A 167 20.41 7.48 31.76
N SER A 168 20.40 7.70 30.43
CA SER A 168 21.48 8.45 29.75
C SER A 168 21.27 8.60 28.23
N THR A 169 21.41 9.87 27.80
CA THR A 169 21.93 10.35 26.51
C THR A 169 21.11 10.11 25.24
N VAL A 170 20.08 10.94 25.07
CA VAL A 170 19.45 11.20 23.77
C VAL A 170 20.37 12.09 22.93
N GLN A 171 21.03 11.51 21.93
CA GLN A 171 21.71 12.27 20.88
C GLN A 171 20.63 12.82 19.91
N ARG A 172 20.41 14.14 19.98
CA ARG A 172 19.42 14.87 19.19
C ARG A 172 19.91 14.99 17.73
N ILE A 173 19.28 14.28 16.79
CA ILE A 173 19.48 14.48 15.36
C ILE A 173 18.42 15.45 14.84
N VAL A 174 18.90 16.61 14.36
CA VAL A 174 18.12 17.64 13.68
C VAL A 174 17.83 17.18 12.25
N MET A 175 16.55 17.04 11.90
CA MET A 175 16.12 16.84 10.52
C MET A 175 15.72 18.20 9.92
N ASN A 176 16.62 18.77 9.12
CA ASN A 176 16.28 19.85 8.20
C ASN A 176 15.59 19.22 6.98
N GLY A 177 14.27 19.29 6.94
CA GLY A 177 13.42 18.85 5.83
C GLY A 177 12.33 19.89 5.56
N PRO A 178 11.81 19.95 4.32
CA PRO A 178 10.92 21.01 3.86
C PRO A 178 9.59 20.98 4.62
N VAL A 179 8.98 22.15 4.81
CA VAL A 179 7.76 22.36 5.61
C VAL A 179 6.67 21.37 5.21
N ILE A 180 6.37 20.44 6.13
CA ILE A 180 5.38 19.38 5.97
C ILE A 180 3.99 20.00 6.16
N GLY A 181 3.18 19.99 5.11
CA GLY A 181 1.77 20.41 5.15
C GLY A 181 0.88 19.41 5.90
N ASP A 182 -0.23 19.89 6.46
CA ASP A 182 -1.13 19.15 7.37
C ASP A 182 -1.79 17.88 6.79
N GLU A 183 -1.77 17.70 5.47
CA GLU A 183 -2.33 16.54 4.75
C GLU A 183 -1.31 15.41 4.51
N ASP A 184 -0.03 15.62 4.84
CA ASP A 184 1.00 14.61 4.61
C ASP A 184 0.87 13.47 5.63
N VAL A 185 0.72 12.24 5.15
CA VAL A 185 0.69 11.01 5.96
C VAL A 185 1.94 10.91 6.84
N LEU A 186 3.06 11.48 6.41
CA LEU A 186 4.29 11.50 7.21
C LEU A 186 4.20 12.44 8.42
N SER A 187 3.32 13.44 8.41
CA SER A 187 3.13 14.37 9.53
C SER A 187 2.55 13.68 10.77
N ARG A 188 1.86 12.55 10.60
CA ARG A 188 1.31 11.72 11.68
C ARG A 188 2.16 10.49 12.01
N CYS A 189 3.37 10.39 11.45
CA CYS A 189 4.25 9.23 11.64
C CYS A 189 5.48 9.58 12.47
N LEU A 190 5.86 8.67 13.37
CA LEU A 190 7.13 8.71 14.10
C LEU A 190 7.99 7.51 13.74
N ILE A 191 9.29 7.73 13.55
CA ILE A 191 10.26 6.65 13.33
C ILE A 191 11.04 6.45 14.62
N GLY A 192 10.94 5.23 15.17
CA GLY A 192 11.80 4.77 16.25
C GLY A 192 12.97 3.96 15.70
N SER A 193 14.14 4.09 16.31
CA SER A 193 15.29 3.22 16.06
C SER A 193 15.82 2.65 17.36
N PHE A 194 16.06 1.35 17.39
CA PHE A 194 16.65 0.67 18.54
C PHE A 194 18.17 0.57 18.36
N ALA A 195 18.91 0.71 19.46
CA ALA A 195 20.33 0.39 19.45
C ALA A 195 20.50 -1.09 19.13
N ILE A 196 21.44 -1.42 18.24
CA ILE A 196 21.79 -2.80 17.91
C ILE A 196 22.44 -3.39 19.16
N SER A 197 21.66 -4.10 19.97
CA SER A 197 22.14 -4.85 21.12
C SER A 197 21.96 -6.36 20.88
N LYS A 198 22.48 -7.19 21.79
CA LYS A 198 22.57 -8.66 21.62
C LYS A 198 21.21 -9.35 21.42
N GLU A 199 20.10 -8.70 21.77
CA GLU A 199 18.74 -9.17 21.50
C GLU A 199 17.99 -8.11 20.69
N LEU A 200 17.67 -8.41 19.43
CA LEU A 200 16.81 -7.57 18.61
C LEU A 200 15.35 -7.79 19.05
N PRO A 201 14.61 -6.73 19.42
CA PRO A 201 13.20 -6.87 19.72
C PRO A 201 12.45 -7.48 18.54
N THR A 202 11.58 -8.46 18.80
CA THR A 202 10.64 -8.91 17.78
C THR A 202 9.54 -7.85 17.59
N LEU A 203 8.86 -7.88 16.43
CA LEU A 203 7.68 -7.05 16.19
C LEU A 203 6.63 -7.19 17.30
N SER A 204 6.45 -8.40 17.82
CA SER A 204 5.51 -8.67 18.92
C SER A 204 5.91 -7.94 20.20
N ASP A 205 7.21 -7.85 20.50
CA ASP A 205 7.73 -7.16 21.69
C ASP A 205 7.51 -5.65 21.59
N ILE A 206 7.76 -5.06 20.43
CA ILE A 206 7.58 -3.62 20.21
C ILE A 206 6.10 -3.28 20.17
N ARG A 207 5.26 -4.13 19.56
CA ARG A 207 3.81 -3.95 19.56
C ARG A 207 3.26 -3.99 20.98
N ARG A 208 3.75 -4.91 21.82
CA ARG A 208 3.37 -4.97 23.24
C ARG A 208 3.84 -3.72 23.99
N TRP A 209 5.08 -3.27 23.75
CA TRP A 209 5.61 -2.05 24.35
C TRP A 209 4.82 -0.79 23.94
N SER A 210 4.55 -0.60 22.65
CA SER A 210 3.85 0.58 22.13
C SER A 210 2.40 0.60 22.63
N SER A 211 1.71 -0.54 22.65
CA SER A 211 0.36 -0.65 23.19
C SER A 211 0.31 -0.38 24.69
N ASN A 212 1.35 -0.73 25.45
CA ASN A 212 1.43 -0.46 26.88
C ASN A 212 1.78 1.01 27.17
N LYS A 213 2.71 1.60 26.40
CA LYS A 213 3.16 2.98 26.59
C LYS A 213 2.20 4.02 26.03
N TRP A 214 1.53 3.72 24.93
CA TRP A 214 0.55 4.59 24.29
C TRP A 214 -0.86 4.00 24.41
N ASN A 215 -1.16 3.38 25.55
CA ASN A 215 -2.47 2.77 25.83
C ASN A 215 -3.64 3.77 25.75
N ALA A 216 -3.36 5.05 26.01
CA ALA A 216 -4.31 6.15 25.89
C ALA A 216 -4.54 6.63 24.43
N ILE A 217 -3.74 6.14 23.47
CA ILE A 217 -3.81 6.52 22.06
C ILE A 217 -4.36 5.33 21.26
N PRO A 218 -5.67 5.27 21.02
CA PRO A 218 -6.24 4.18 20.23
C PRO A 218 -5.79 4.29 18.77
N GLY A 219 -5.52 3.14 18.13
CA GLY A 219 -5.35 3.07 16.68
C GLY A 219 -3.95 3.37 16.13
N VAL A 220 -2.91 3.37 16.96
CA VAL A 220 -1.51 3.45 16.47
C VAL A 220 -1.18 2.19 15.65
N GLN A 221 -0.80 2.37 14.38
CA GLN A 221 -0.32 1.28 13.52
C GLN A 221 1.20 1.23 13.56
N MET A 222 1.76 0.03 13.48
CA MET A 222 3.21 -0.18 13.52
C MET A 222 3.67 -0.96 12.31
N TYR A 223 4.71 -0.46 11.65
CA TYR A 223 5.34 -1.08 10.49
C TYR A 223 6.82 -1.32 10.75
N GLU A 224 7.30 -2.51 10.39
CA GLU A 224 8.73 -2.80 10.36
C GLU A 224 9.38 -2.03 9.21
N LEU A 225 10.47 -1.32 9.49
CA LEU A 225 11.35 -0.77 8.48
C LEU A 225 12.64 -1.60 8.43
N HIS A 226 13.50 -1.34 7.47
CA HIS A 226 14.77 -2.06 7.36
C HIS A 226 15.65 -1.89 8.61
N GLY A 227 16.08 -3.00 9.21
CA GLY A 227 16.97 -3.04 10.37
C GLY A 227 16.23 -2.79 11.69
N PRO A 228 16.84 -2.17 12.71
CA PRO A 228 16.21 -1.93 14.01
C PRO A 228 15.27 -0.71 13.99
N LYS A 229 14.59 -0.46 12.86
CA LYS A 229 13.78 0.75 12.65
C LYS A 229 12.31 0.38 12.53
N PHE A 230 11.46 1.18 13.15
CA PHE A 230 10.02 0.94 13.18
C PHE A 230 9.29 2.26 12.94
N LEU A 231 8.24 2.20 12.12
CA LEU A 231 7.36 3.32 11.83
C LEU A 231 6.10 3.17 12.65
N PHE A 232 5.75 4.21 13.40
CA PHE A 232 4.51 4.32 14.16
C PHE A 232 3.63 5.37 13.50
N GLU A 233 2.48 4.95 12.99
CA GLU A 233 1.47 5.84 12.41
C GLU A 233 0.39 6.14 13.44
N PHE A 234 0.22 7.41 13.78
CA PHE A 234 -0.77 7.89 14.73
C PHE A 234 -2.07 8.28 14.00
N PRO A 235 -3.23 8.27 14.68
CA PRO A 235 -4.49 8.70 14.10
C PRO A 235 -4.50 10.15 13.62
N SER A 236 -3.66 11.02 14.21
CA SER A 236 -3.54 12.42 13.81
C SER A 236 -2.13 12.96 14.02
N ARG A 237 -1.78 14.00 13.25
CA ARG A 237 -0.56 14.78 13.42
C ARG A 237 -0.39 15.30 14.85
N LYS A 238 -1.45 15.85 15.45
CA LYS A 238 -1.44 16.38 16.82
C LYS A 238 -1.04 15.32 17.85
N LEU A 239 -1.49 14.07 17.66
CA LEU A 239 -1.12 12.95 18.52
C LEU A 239 0.34 12.55 18.32
N ALA A 240 0.82 12.52 17.07
CA ALA A 240 2.24 12.25 16.79
C ALA A 240 3.15 13.33 17.39
N GLU A 241 2.78 14.61 17.28
CA GLU A 241 3.54 15.73 17.86
C GLU A 241 3.52 15.70 19.38
N HIS A 242 2.35 15.49 20.00
CA HIS A 242 2.25 15.33 21.46
C HIS A 242 3.06 14.13 21.96
N THR A 243 3.04 13.02 21.22
CA THR A 243 3.84 11.84 21.55
C THR A 243 5.33 12.13 21.36
N LYS A 244 5.74 12.84 20.31
CA LYS A 244 7.13 13.22 20.08
C LYS A 244 7.73 14.07 21.22
N LEU A 245 6.91 14.85 21.93
CA LEU A 245 7.35 15.68 23.06
C LEU A 245 7.65 14.88 24.34
N GLY A 246 7.18 13.64 24.44
CA GLY A 246 7.49 12.76 25.56
C GLY A 246 8.83 12.04 25.41
N GLU A 247 9.41 11.62 26.54
CA GLU A 247 10.57 10.74 26.56
C GLU A 247 10.12 9.27 26.58
N TRP A 248 10.64 8.47 25.65
CA TRP A 248 10.29 7.05 25.53
C TRP A 248 11.55 6.21 25.36
N SER A 249 11.69 5.19 26.21
CA SER A 249 12.75 4.20 26.11
C SER A 249 12.16 2.79 26.12
N TRP A 250 12.85 1.89 25.43
CA TRP A 250 12.60 0.45 25.43
C TRP A 250 13.84 -0.23 25.97
N ARG A 251 13.67 -0.89 27.13
CA ARG A 251 14.71 -1.49 27.98
C ARG A 251 15.92 -0.60 28.22
#